data_AF-A0A842GAW7-F1
#
_entry.id   AF-A0A842GAW7-F1
#
_cell.length_a   1.000
_cell.length_b   1.000
_cell.length_c   1.000
_cell.angle_alpha   90.00
_cell.angle_beta   90.00
_cell.angle_gamma   90.00
#
_symmetry.space_group_name_H-M   'P 1'
#
loop_
_entity.id
_entity.type
_entity.pdbx_description
1 polymer ?
#
loop_
_entity_poly.entity_id
_entity_poly.type
_entity_poly.pdbx_seq_one_letter_code
_entity_poly.pdbx_strand_id
1 'polypeptide(L)'
;MEGIEDMGIMQPTLTFMFGEGLTMIHFLVFVVVLDLVTGYMKAFSKKSKISFKSAKNYQGLMKKLGIFIAVMVASIIDVLSISLAHQNLHIALIFTCAMIIMEALSIVENLEAIGLKVPFLTQLLHRFSKQIDDEQENKIVEDEGK
;
A
#
# COMPACT_ATOMS: atom_id res chain seq x y z
N MET A 1 -2.12 -15.72 31.22
CA MET A 1 -3.53 -15.29 31.16
C MET A 1 -3.69 -13.97 30.40
N GLU A 2 -2.72 -13.04 30.49
CA GLU A 2 -2.69 -11.79 29.69
C GLU A 2 -2.86 -12.01 28.17
N GLY A 3 -2.15 -12.98 27.56
CA GLY A 3 -2.23 -13.20 26.11
C GLY A 3 -3.59 -13.69 25.57
N ILE A 4 -4.49 -14.19 26.43
CA ILE A 4 -5.84 -14.62 26.02
C ILE A 4 -6.82 -13.44 26.12
N GLU A 5 -6.63 -12.56 27.11
CA GLU A 5 -7.42 -11.32 27.26
C GLU A 5 -7.09 -10.32 26.15
N ASP A 6 -5.81 -10.14 25.80
CA ASP A 6 -5.38 -9.30 24.68
C ASP A 6 -5.94 -9.78 23.34
N MET A 7 -5.96 -11.11 23.13
CA MET A 7 -6.56 -11.70 21.94
C MET A 7 -8.08 -11.47 21.88
N GLY A 8 -8.73 -11.39 23.06
CA GLY A 8 -10.15 -11.07 23.20
C GLY A 8 -10.51 -9.62 22.87
N ILE A 9 -9.59 -8.66 23.08
CA ILE A 9 -9.80 -7.23 22.76
C ILE A 9 -9.34 -6.92 21.32
N MET A 10 -8.30 -7.59 20.82
CA MET A 10 -7.78 -7.42 19.46
C MET A 10 -8.80 -7.80 18.38
N GLN A 11 -9.51 -8.92 18.53
CA GLN A 11 -10.47 -9.38 17.51
C GLN A 11 -11.62 -8.39 17.24
N PRO A 12 -12.35 -7.87 18.25
CA PRO A 12 -13.42 -6.91 18.00
C PRO A 12 -12.90 -5.55 17.52
N THR A 13 -11.71 -5.12 17.97
CA THR A 13 -11.10 -3.87 17.49
C THR A 13 -10.68 -3.97 16.02
N LEU A 14 -10.08 -5.08 15.60
CA LEU A 14 -9.77 -5.34 14.19
C LEU A 14 -11.03 -5.44 13.33
N THR A 15 -12.07 -6.12 13.83
CA THR A 15 -13.37 -6.22 13.15
C THR A 15 -14.04 -4.84 13.01
N PHE A 16 -13.92 -3.98 14.01
CA PHE A 16 -14.42 -2.61 13.93
C PHE A 16 -13.63 -1.76 12.91
N MET A 17 -12.30 -1.89 12.89
CA MET A 17 -11.43 -1.08 12.03
C MET A 17 -11.49 -1.48 10.55
N PHE A 18 -11.75 -2.76 10.26
CA PHE A 18 -11.63 -3.32 8.91
C PHE A 18 -12.90 -4.02 8.40
N GLY A 19 -13.96 -4.08 9.21
CA GLY A 19 -15.27 -4.62 8.85
C GLY A 19 -15.21 -6.07 8.36
N GLU A 20 -15.98 -6.38 7.32
CA GLU A 20 -16.00 -7.71 6.67
C GLU A 20 -14.72 -8.01 5.87
N GLY A 21 -13.82 -7.02 5.73
CA GLY A 21 -12.60 -7.09 4.93
C GLY A 21 -11.39 -7.75 5.60
N LEU A 22 -11.55 -8.38 6.78
CA LEU A 22 -10.42 -8.94 7.54
C LEU A 22 -9.52 -9.87 6.70
N THR A 23 -10.09 -10.69 5.84
CA THR A 23 -9.32 -11.59 4.95
C THR A 23 -8.42 -10.80 4.00
N MET A 24 -8.87 -9.67 3.47
CA MET A 24 -8.08 -8.82 2.56
C MET A 24 -6.97 -8.07 3.28
N ILE A 25 -7.17 -7.71 4.55
CA ILE A 25 -6.11 -7.12 5.39
C ILE A 25 -4.96 -8.08 5.60
N HIS A 26 -5.22 -9.38 5.76
CA HIS A 26 -4.14 -10.38 5.86
C HIS A 26 -3.27 -10.39 4.59
N PHE A 27 -3.89 -10.32 3.40
CA PHE A 27 -3.16 -10.21 2.14
C PHE A 27 -2.39 -8.90 2.04
N LEU A 28 -3.00 -7.77 2.42
CA LEU A 28 -2.34 -6.46 2.42
C LEU A 28 -1.10 -6.47 3.33
N VAL A 29 -1.23 -6.93 4.57
CA VAL A 29 -0.11 -7.05 5.52
C VAL A 29 0.98 -7.94 4.93
N PHE A 30 0.61 -9.09 4.36
CA PHE A 30 1.57 -10.00 3.75
C PHE A 30 2.36 -9.34 2.62
N VAL A 31 1.69 -8.63 1.70
CA VAL A 31 2.36 -7.95 0.58
C VAL A 31 3.21 -6.77 1.07
N VAL A 32 2.76 -6.00 2.07
CA VAL A 32 3.57 -4.92 2.68
C VAL A 32 4.85 -5.48 3.31
N VAL A 33 4.77 -6.65 3.97
CA VAL A 33 5.94 -7.34 4.54
C VAL A 33 6.89 -7.82 3.45
N LEU A 34 6.38 -8.42 2.37
CA LEU A 34 7.21 -8.81 1.22
C LEU A 34 7.90 -7.60 0.59
N ASP A 35 7.21 -6.47 0.48
CA ASP A 35 7.82 -5.25 -0.03
C ASP A 35 8.92 -4.72 0.89
N LEU A 36 8.73 -4.76 2.21
CA LEU A 36 9.80 -4.42 3.15
C LEU A 36 11.02 -5.33 2.98
N VAL A 37 10.81 -6.66 2.87
CA VAL A 37 11.88 -7.63 2.66
C VAL A 37 12.64 -7.35 1.36
N THR A 38 11.93 -7.17 0.24
CA THR A 38 12.56 -6.87 -1.06
C THR A 38 13.24 -5.51 -1.08
N GLY A 39 12.71 -4.51 -0.38
CA GLY A 39 13.33 -3.21 -0.15
C GLY A 39 14.67 -3.32 0.58
N TYR A 40 14.74 -4.16 1.63
CA TYR A 40 16.01 -4.46 2.30
C TYR A 40 16.98 -5.21 1.37
N MET A 41 16.51 -6.20 0.60
CA MET A 41 17.36 -6.90 -0.39
C MET A 41 17.97 -5.93 -1.41
N LYS A 42 17.20 -4.95 -1.88
CA LYS A 42 17.67 -3.86 -2.76
C LYS A 42 18.76 -3.02 -2.11
N ALA A 43 18.65 -2.72 -0.82
CA ALA A 43 19.63 -1.92 -0.09
C ALA A 43 20.98 -2.65 0.10
N PHE A 44 20.97 -3.98 0.23
CA PHE A 44 22.19 -4.79 0.42
C PHE A 44 22.84 -5.27 -0.90
N SER A 45 22.18 -5.10 -2.04
CA SER A 45 22.72 -5.55 -3.33
C SER A 45 23.85 -4.63 -3.84
N LYS A 46 25.02 -5.20 -4.13
CA LYS A 46 26.19 -4.50 -4.73
C LYS A 46 25.89 -3.79 -6.06
N LYS A 47 24.81 -4.17 -6.76
CA LYS A 47 24.36 -3.52 -8.02
C LYS A 47 23.48 -2.30 -7.78
N SER A 48 22.92 -2.14 -6.59
CA SER A 48 22.06 -1.02 -6.26
C SER A 48 22.91 0.20 -5.93
N LYS A 49 22.76 1.28 -6.71
CA LYS A 49 23.40 2.59 -6.44
C LYS A 49 22.85 3.29 -5.20
N ILE A 50 21.89 2.69 -4.50
CA ILE A 50 21.21 3.29 -3.35
C ILE A 50 22.08 3.06 -2.11
N SER A 51 22.90 4.05 -1.79
CA SER A 51 23.43 4.19 -0.43
C SER A 51 22.27 4.33 0.56
N PHE A 52 22.44 3.79 1.77
CA PHE A 52 21.52 3.86 2.91
C PHE A 52 21.19 5.32 3.31
N LYS A 53 20.44 6.05 2.48
CA LYS A 53 19.91 7.37 2.84
C LYS A 53 18.67 7.13 3.70
N SER A 54 18.90 7.10 5.02
CA SER A 54 17.89 6.90 6.06
C SER A 54 16.58 7.68 5.83
N ALA A 55 16.67 8.92 5.33
CA ALA A 55 15.51 9.74 5.00
C ALA A 55 14.55 9.13 3.94
N LYS A 56 15.10 8.49 2.89
CA LYS A 56 14.27 7.88 1.83
C LYS A 56 13.59 6.60 2.32
N ASN A 57 14.25 5.85 3.21
CA ASN A 57 13.70 4.65 3.83
C ASN A 57 12.56 4.99 4.80
N TYR A 58 12.71 6.04 5.59
CA TYR A 58 11.68 6.52 6.51
C TYR A 58 10.42 6.99 5.76
N GLN A 59 10.59 7.71 4.65
CA GLN A 59 9.46 8.16 3.82
C GLN A 59 8.67 6.98 3.24
N GLY A 60 9.36 5.91 2.81
CA GLY A 60 8.70 4.67 2.35
C GLY A 60 7.90 3.99 3.45
N LEU A 61 8.43 3.96 4.68
CA LEU A 61 7.72 3.40 5.83
C LEU A 61 6.47 4.22 6.21
N MET A 62 6.56 5.56 6.17
CA MET A 62 5.42 6.43 6.42
C MET A 62 4.30 6.27 5.38
N LYS A 63 4.65 6.05 4.10
CA LYS A 63 3.67 5.74 3.07
C LYS A 63 2.90 4.45 3.39
N LYS A 64 3.59 3.40 3.83
CA LYS A 64 2.96 2.12 4.22
C LYS A 64 1.98 2.30 5.39
N LEU A 65 2.34 3.11 6.40
CA LEU A 65 1.40 3.44 7.48
C LEU A 65 0.16 4.18 6.95
N GLY A 66 0.37 5.12 6.02
CA GLY A 66 -0.72 5.81 5.33
C GLY A 66 -1.67 4.88 4.57
N ILE A 67 -1.16 3.78 4.01
CA ILE A 67 -1.99 2.75 3.35
C ILE A 67 -3.00 2.15 4.32
N PHE A 68 -2.54 1.74 5.52
CA PHE A 68 -3.44 1.19 6.54
C PHE A 68 -4.49 2.22 7.00
N ILE A 69 -4.08 3.48 7.18
CA ILE A 69 -5.01 4.56 7.54
C ILE A 69 -6.08 4.75 6.46
N ALA A 70 -5.69 4.76 5.19
CA ALA A 70 -6.64 4.95 4.10
C ALA A 70 -7.63 3.78 3.99
N VAL A 71 -7.19 2.54 4.22
CA VAL A 71 -8.07 1.36 4.25
C VAL A 71 -9.03 1.40 5.45
N MET A 72 -8.59 1.88 6.62
CA MET A 72 -9.49 2.10 7.76
C MET A 72 -10.57 3.13 7.43
N VAL A 73 -10.19 4.24 6.79
CA VAL A 73 -11.17 5.26 6.36
C VAL A 73 -12.16 4.69 5.36
N ALA A 74 -11.70 3.91 4.37
CA ALA A 74 -12.58 3.23 3.43
C ALA A 74 -13.55 2.25 4.12
N SER A 75 -13.10 1.56 5.17
CA SER A 75 -13.93 0.67 5.99
C SER A 75 -15.01 1.44 6.76
N ILE A 76 -14.67 2.61 7.31
CA ILE A 76 -15.65 3.50 7.95
C ILE A 76 -16.70 3.97 6.94
N ILE A 77 -16.31 4.30 5.71
CA ILE A 77 -17.24 4.71 4.65
C ILE A 77 -18.23 3.59 4.32
N ASP A 78 -17.80 2.33 4.26
CA ASP A 78 -18.71 1.20 4.03
C ASP A 78 -19.73 1.05 5.16
N VAL A 79 -19.30 1.16 6.43
CA VAL A 79 -20.21 1.15 7.59
C VAL A 79 -21.23 2.29 7.52
N LEU A 80 -20.77 3.51 7.19
CA LEU A 80 -21.66 4.66 7.03
C LEU A 80 -22.62 4.48 5.85
N SER A 81 -22.19 3.87 4.76
CA SER A 81 -23.02 3.62 3.58
C SER A 81 -24.17 2.66 3.90
N ILE A 82 -23.90 1.61 4.68
CA ILE A 82 -24.94 0.71 5.17
C ILE A 82 -25.92 1.48 6.07
N SER A 83 -25.42 2.32 6.98
CA SER A 83 -26.27 3.07 7.92
C SER A 83 -27.11 4.17 7.26
N LEU A 84 -26.61 4.83 6.22
CA LEU A 84 -27.26 6.00 5.60
C LEU A 84 -28.04 5.62 4.34
N ALA A 85 -27.47 4.76 3.50
CA ALA A 85 -28.01 4.39 2.19
C ALA A 85 -28.60 2.97 2.15
N HIS A 86 -28.53 2.20 3.25
CA HIS A 86 -28.99 0.81 3.34
C HIS A 86 -28.37 -0.11 2.28
N GLN A 87 -27.18 0.24 1.79
CA GLN A 87 -26.42 -0.50 0.79
C GLN A 87 -24.94 -0.53 1.15
N ASN A 88 -24.29 -1.67 0.91
CA ASN A 88 -22.85 -1.79 1.04
C ASN A 88 -22.18 -1.40 -0.28
N LEU A 89 -21.32 -0.38 -0.25
CA LEU A 89 -20.62 0.11 -1.43
C LEU A 89 -19.31 -0.66 -1.70
N HIS A 90 -18.86 -1.49 -0.76
CA HIS A 90 -17.62 -2.26 -0.85
C HIS A 90 -16.39 -1.40 -1.21
N ILE A 91 -16.36 -0.14 -0.77
CA ILE A 91 -15.25 0.79 -0.99
C ILE A 91 -13.97 0.26 -0.35
N ALA A 92 -14.05 -0.30 0.86
CA ALA A 92 -12.90 -0.88 1.55
C ALA A 92 -12.27 -2.01 0.77
N LEU A 93 -13.09 -2.86 0.13
CA LEU A 93 -12.63 -3.96 -0.71
C LEU A 93 -11.84 -3.43 -1.91
N ILE A 94 -12.46 -2.51 -2.67
CA ILE A 94 -11.85 -1.95 -3.89
C ILE A 94 -10.55 -1.23 -3.54
N PHE A 95 -10.55 -0.43 -2.47
CA PHE A 95 -9.40 0.33 -2.05
C PHE A 95 -8.27 -0.56 -1.55
N THR A 96 -8.59 -1.61 -0.77
CA THR A 96 -7.60 -2.59 -0.30
C THR A 96 -6.95 -3.32 -1.48
N CYS A 97 -7.74 -3.74 -2.48
CA CYS A 97 -7.22 -4.36 -3.69
C CYS A 97 -6.28 -3.42 -4.45
N ALA A 98 -6.64 -2.14 -4.60
CA ALA A 98 -5.77 -1.14 -5.23
C ALA A 98 -4.45 -0.98 -4.47
N MET A 99 -4.49 -0.93 -3.14
CA MET A 99 -3.30 -0.83 -2.29
C MET A 99 -2.39 -2.07 -2.37
N ILE A 100 -2.97 -3.26 -2.46
CA ILE A 100 -2.21 -4.50 -2.70
C ILE A 100 -1.47 -4.43 -4.03
N ILE A 101 -2.12 -3.94 -5.09
CA ILE A 101 -1.48 -3.76 -6.41
C ILE A 101 -0.33 -2.75 -6.32
N MET A 102 -0.52 -1.64 -5.60
CA MET A 102 0.53 -0.64 -5.40
C MET A 102 1.77 -1.23 -4.70
N GLU A 103 1.59 -2.01 -3.63
CA GLU A 103 2.71 -2.67 -2.95
C GLU A 103 3.35 -3.76 -3.82
N ALA A 104 2.56 -4.50 -4.62
CA ALA A 104 3.08 -5.46 -5.58
C ALA A 104 3.96 -4.80 -6.66
N LEU A 105 3.61 -3.60 -7.12
CA LEU A 105 4.46 -2.81 -8.01
C LEU A 105 5.78 -2.40 -7.34
N SER A 106 5.72 -1.94 -6.08
CA SER A 106 6.95 -1.63 -5.31
C SER A 106 7.88 -2.86 -5.19
N ILE A 107 7.33 -4.05 -4.97
CA ILE A 107 8.09 -5.31 -4.97
C ILE A 107 8.81 -5.53 -6.31
N VAL A 108 8.10 -5.36 -7.43
CA VAL A 108 8.68 -5.52 -8.77
C VAL A 108 9.81 -4.52 -9.00
N GLU A 109 9.65 -3.27 -8.60
CA GLU A 109 10.72 -2.25 -8.68
C GLU A 109 11.94 -2.65 -7.84
N ASN A 110 11.70 -3.21 -6.65
CA ASN A 110 12.77 -3.65 -5.76
C ASN A 110 13.54 -4.87 -6.32
N LEU A 111 12.81 -5.82 -6.91
CA LEU A 111 13.38 -7.00 -7.56
C LEU A 111 14.14 -6.65 -8.85
N GLU A 112 13.64 -5.71 -9.64
CA GLU A 112 14.33 -5.24 -10.84
C GLU A 112 15.67 -4.57 -10.49
N ALA A 113 15.70 -3.76 -9.43
CA ALA A 113 16.91 -3.08 -8.97
C ALA A 113 18.04 -4.04 -8.54
N ILE A 114 17.70 -5.27 -8.12
CA ILE A 114 18.68 -6.32 -7.81
C ILE A 114 19.04 -7.20 -9.02
N GLY A 115 18.42 -6.95 -10.18
CA GLY A 115 18.67 -7.64 -11.45
C GLY A 115 17.70 -8.76 -11.78
N LEU A 116 16.63 -8.94 -11.01
CA LEU A 116 15.58 -9.92 -11.28
C LEU A 116 14.50 -9.27 -12.16
N LYS A 117 14.70 -9.33 -13.48
CA LYS A 117 13.77 -8.74 -14.45
C LYS A 117 12.56 -9.63 -14.67
N VAL A 118 11.36 -9.09 -14.40
CA VAL A 118 10.10 -9.72 -14.79
C VAL A 118 9.52 -8.92 -15.96
N PRO A 119 9.79 -9.31 -17.22
CA PRO A 119 9.72 -8.40 -18.37
C PRO A 119 8.34 -7.79 -18.62
N PHE A 120 7.25 -8.50 -18.33
CA PHE A 120 5.89 -7.96 -18.48
C PHE A 120 5.55 -6.94 -17.38
N LEU A 121 5.82 -7.28 -16.12
CA LEU A 121 5.48 -6.44 -14.98
C LEU A 121 6.34 -5.17 -14.93
N THR A 122 7.63 -5.26 -15.23
CA THR A 122 8.53 -4.10 -15.34
C THR A 122 8.04 -3.10 -16.39
N GLN A 123 7.63 -3.58 -17.58
CA GLN A 123 7.14 -2.69 -18.64
C GLN A 123 5.82 -2.02 -18.26
N LEU A 124 4.93 -2.77 -17.62
CA LEU A 124 3.65 -2.24 -17.15
C LEU A 124 3.86 -1.19 -16.05
N LEU A 125 4.74 -1.46 -15.09
CA LEU A 125 5.10 -0.54 -14.02
C LEU A 125 5.67 0.77 -14.59
N HIS A 126 6.65 0.70 -15.49
CA HIS A 126 7.22 1.90 -16.10
C HIS A 126 6.19 2.74 -16.87
N ARG A 127 5.19 2.11 -17.50
CA ARG A 127 4.10 2.85 -18.14
C ARG A 127 3.23 3.57 -17.11
N PHE A 128 2.87 2.91 -16.01
CA PHE A 128 2.06 3.53 -14.96
C PHE A 128 2.79 4.64 -14.23
N SER A 129 4.06 4.45 -13.84
CA SER A 129 4.85 5.50 -13.21
C SER A 129 4.98 6.72 -14.10
N LYS A 130 5.23 6.52 -15.40
CA LYS A 130 5.32 7.63 -16.36
C LYS A 130 3.98 8.40 -16.47
N GLN A 131 2.85 7.70 -16.52
CA GLN A 131 1.54 8.36 -16.57
C GLN A 131 1.23 9.19 -15.31
N ILE A 132 1.62 8.69 -14.14
CA ILE A 132 1.43 9.39 -12.86
C ILE A 132 2.30 10.65 -12.79
N ASP A 133 3.55 10.56 -13.25
CA ASP A 133 4.47 11.70 -13.27
C ASP A 133 4.00 12.77 -14.27
N ASP A 134 3.59 12.36 -15.48
CA ASP A 134 3.06 13.25 -16.53
C ASP A 134 1.75 13.96 -16.08
N GLU A 135 0.87 13.28 -15.31
CA GLU A 135 -0.33 13.89 -14.73
C GLU A 135 -0.02 14.90 -13.61
N GLN A 136 1.03 14.66 -12.81
CA GLN A 136 1.46 15.59 -11.76
C GLN A 136 2.10 16.84 -12.36
N GLU A 137 2.93 16.69 -13.40
CA GLU A 137 3.56 17.81 -14.11
C GLU A 137 2.51 18.73 -14.75
N ASN A 138 1.49 18.18 -15.42
CA ASN A 138 0.40 18.97 -15.99
C ASN A 138 -0.42 19.74 -14.93
N LYS A 139 -0.64 19.16 -13.74
CA LYS A 139 -1.36 19.84 -12.65
C LYS A 139 -0.55 20.98 -12.03
N ILE A 140 0.78 20.85 -11.95
CA ILE A 140 1.66 21.90 -11.43
C ILE A 140 1.71 23.07 -12.43
N VAL A 141 1.77 22.79 -13.73
CA VAL A 141 1.74 23.82 -14.78
C VAL A 141 0.40 24.56 -14.85
N GLU A 142 -0.72 23.90 -14.56
CA GLU A 142 -2.04 24.55 -14.46
C GLU A 142 -2.21 25.44 -13.21
N ASP A 143 -1.51 25.14 -12.11
CA ASP A 143 -1.57 25.89 -10.85
C ASP A 143 -0.61 27.09 -10.84
N GLU A 144 0.56 26.98 -11.48
CA GLU A 144 1.52 28.10 -11.67
C GLU A 144 1.12 29.08 -12.79
N GLY A 145 0.17 28.69 -13.65
CA GLY A 145 -0.37 29.52 -14.73
C GLY A 145 -1.59 30.38 -14.36
N LYS A 146 -1.99 30.40 -13.08
CA LYS A 146 -3.11 31.19 -12.56
C LYS A 146 -2.67 32.32 -11.63
#